data_AF-A0AAN6R320-F1
#
_entry.id   AF-A0AAN6R320-F1
#
_cell.length_a   1.000
_cell.length_b   1.000
_cell.length_c   1.000
_cell.angle_alpha   90.00
_cell.angle_beta   90.00
_cell.angle_gamma   90.00
#
_symmetry.space_group_name_H-M   'P 1'
#
loop_
_entity.id
_entity.type
_entity.pdbx_description
1 polymer ?
#
loop_
_entity_poly.entity_id
_entity_poly.type
_entity_poly.pdbx_seq_one_letter_code
_entity_poly.pdbx_strand_id
1 'polypeptide(L)'
;MRSLQVLRGIPFLGIITLLVGFLLQSSLFQDGALASPIEDLHARELAKRYIGTPSGKRGDGGPGTSDYQSDDDIRSAYIDTEGPSVFFAQIGDSGPAYKFAKDEVGGNIFRGNFPSKWTNRNGRSKEWYQDFADRFSGVFAEKASGEVFFVAPWDEEIEDCRVWKRIEFPTLIMNPAVSKITLVNYKDFGQRKAIWARPFFFGPALEKRENQLQKRENVCFDWDGYGEDPSAGGEDTLDYSPGWCGIHITQYQKNDRDNPHPDYRFDISIKDHQGQEIGRADFANGPKDEKINVYSALPWVLVVTPGAVDSDPVRFAYSDQSWDSNDESRCSMGNYDSGNRDGDCGFSC
;
A
#
# COMPACT_ATOMS: atom_id res chain seq x y z
N MET A 1 -46.93 57.47 25.36
CA MET A 1 -48.22 56.85 25.00
C MET A 1 -47.88 55.56 24.24
N ARG A 2 -47.59 54.45 24.93
CA ARG A 2 -48.49 53.31 25.24
C ARG A 2 -49.35 52.84 24.06
N SER A 3 -48.96 51.70 23.45
CA SER A 3 -49.89 50.60 23.17
C SER A 3 -49.11 49.30 22.99
N LEU A 4 -49.19 48.42 24.00
CA LEU A 4 -48.81 47.01 23.93
C LEU A 4 -49.99 46.25 23.30
N GLN A 5 -49.72 45.38 22.32
CA GLN A 5 -50.67 44.34 21.92
C GLN A 5 -50.15 42.96 22.33
N VAL A 6 -50.94 42.36 23.22
CA VAL A 6 -50.92 41.00 23.74
C VAL A 6 -52.00 40.22 23.00
N LEU A 7 -51.72 39.03 22.45
CA LEU A 7 -52.70 37.97 22.16
C LEU A 7 -51.96 36.61 22.13
N ARG A 8 -52.12 35.76 23.17
CA ARG A 8 -52.94 34.51 23.23
C ARG A 8 -52.43 33.42 22.27
N GLY A 9 -51.96 32.24 22.70
CA GLY A 9 -52.50 31.34 23.72
C GLY A 9 -53.22 30.19 23.01
N ILE A 10 -52.49 29.14 22.62
CA ILE A 10 -53.04 27.91 22.00
C ILE A 10 -52.94 26.77 23.03
N PRO A 11 -54.02 26.00 23.25
CA PRO A 11 -54.11 25.05 24.35
C PRO A 11 -53.36 23.76 24.09
N PHE A 12 -52.73 23.27 25.15
CA PHE A 12 -52.43 21.87 25.40
C PHE A 12 -53.72 21.04 25.25
N LEU A 13 -53.69 20.03 24.38
CA LEU A 13 -54.65 18.93 24.42
C LEU A 13 -53.84 17.63 24.54
N GLY A 14 -53.89 17.06 25.75
CA GLY A 14 -53.36 15.73 26.02
C GLY A 14 -54.23 14.66 25.38
N ILE A 15 -53.58 13.68 24.76
CA ILE A 15 -54.18 12.37 24.50
C ILE A 15 -53.38 11.36 25.32
N ILE A 16 -53.96 11.01 26.46
CA ILE A 16 -53.67 9.82 27.24
C ILE A 16 -54.48 8.69 26.58
N THR A 17 -53.82 7.70 25.98
CA THR A 17 -54.48 6.44 25.62
C THR A 17 -53.53 5.24 25.85
N LEU A 18 -53.82 4.56 26.95
CA LEU A 18 -53.65 3.13 27.25
C LEU A 18 -52.31 2.41 26.98
N LEU A 19 -51.64 2.15 28.10
CA LEU A 19 -51.00 0.86 28.39
C LEU A 19 -51.96 -0.31 28.06
N VAL A 20 -51.54 -1.17 27.13
CA VAL A 20 -51.95 -2.58 27.11
C VAL A 20 -50.67 -3.40 27.24
N GLY A 21 -50.57 -4.09 28.36
CA GLY A 21 -49.46 -4.98 28.66
C GLY A 21 -49.39 -6.13 27.68
N PHE A 22 -48.20 -6.31 27.10
CA PHE A 22 -47.77 -7.60 26.58
C PHE A 22 -46.56 -8.04 27.41
N LEU A 23 -46.86 -8.75 28.49
CA LEU A 23 -45.92 -9.64 29.16
C LEU A 23 -45.69 -10.82 28.23
N LEU A 24 -44.67 -10.75 27.37
CA LEU A 24 -44.07 -11.93 26.79
C LEU A 24 -42.78 -12.21 27.56
N GLN A 25 -42.84 -13.28 28.35
CA GLN A 25 -41.68 -13.99 28.84
C GLN A 25 -40.86 -14.47 27.63
N SER A 26 -39.62 -13.99 27.54
CA SER A 26 -38.57 -14.68 26.79
C SER A 26 -37.27 -14.57 27.57
N SER A 27 -37.19 -15.43 28.59
CA SER A 27 -35.93 -15.93 29.13
C SER A 27 -35.26 -16.82 28.07
N LEU A 28 -33.92 -16.91 28.12
CA LEU A 28 -33.03 -17.87 27.44
C LEU A 28 -32.62 -17.57 26.00
N PHE A 29 -31.57 -16.74 25.87
CA PHE A 29 -30.34 -16.98 25.07
C PHE A 29 -29.28 -16.12 25.76
N GLN A 30 -28.59 -16.58 26.81
CA GLN A 30 -27.43 -17.49 26.78
C GLN A 30 -26.52 -17.33 25.56
N ASP A 31 -25.28 -17.00 25.92
CA ASP A 31 -24.05 -16.95 25.15
C ASP A 31 -23.89 -15.78 24.19
N GLY A 32 -23.17 -14.78 24.72
CA GLY A 32 -22.39 -13.85 23.93
C GLY A 32 -21.47 -14.62 23.01
N ALA A 33 -21.98 -14.90 21.80
CA ALA A 33 -21.13 -14.92 20.63
C ALA A 33 -20.50 -13.53 20.58
N LEU A 34 -19.24 -13.45 21.04
CA LEU A 34 -18.32 -12.42 20.58
C LEU A 34 -18.47 -12.44 19.07
N ALA A 35 -19.22 -11.48 18.51
CA ALA A 35 -19.26 -11.27 17.09
C ALA A 35 -17.80 -11.16 16.71
N SER A 36 -17.27 -12.18 16.04
CA SER A 36 -15.93 -12.13 15.50
C SER A 36 -15.88 -10.82 14.74
N PRO A 37 -14.91 -9.92 15.01
CA PRO A 37 -14.84 -8.66 14.31
C PRO A 37 -14.95 -9.01 12.83
N ILE A 38 -15.98 -8.46 12.17
CA ILE A 38 -16.20 -8.69 10.74
C ILE A 38 -14.85 -8.38 10.11
N GLU A 39 -14.21 -9.42 9.57
CA GLU A 39 -12.90 -9.29 8.96
C GLU A 39 -13.05 -8.19 7.92
N ASP A 40 -12.28 -7.11 8.06
CA ASP A 40 -12.43 -5.94 7.22
C ASP A 40 -12.03 -6.33 5.78
N LEU A 41 -13.01 -6.81 5.02
CA LEU A 41 -12.87 -7.18 3.61
C LEU A 41 -12.24 -6.03 2.81
N HIS A 42 -12.46 -4.79 3.25
CA HIS A 42 -11.86 -3.60 2.69
C HIS A 42 -10.35 -3.59 2.83
N ALA A 43 -9.82 -3.89 4.02
CA ALA A 43 -8.38 -3.93 4.27
C ALA A 43 -7.68 -4.99 3.39
N ARG A 44 -8.33 -6.13 3.13
CA ARG A 44 -7.80 -7.18 2.24
C ARG A 44 -7.77 -6.79 0.77
N GLU A 45 -8.80 -6.08 0.27
CA GLU A 45 -8.86 -5.63 -1.12
C GLU A 45 -8.01 -4.39 -1.37
N LEU A 46 -7.85 -3.53 -0.37
CA LEU A 46 -6.93 -2.40 -0.39
C LEU A 46 -5.47 -2.86 -0.30
N ALA A 47 -5.16 -3.87 0.52
CA ALA A 47 -3.82 -4.46 0.60
C ALA A 47 -3.34 -5.05 -0.76
N LYS A 48 -4.27 -5.51 -1.61
CA LYS A 48 -3.97 -5.95 -2.98
C LYS A 48 -3.68 -4.81 -3.97
N ARG A 49 -3.81 -3.54 -3.58
CA ARG A 49 -3.54 -2.39 -4.48
C ARG A 49 -2.08 -1.99 -4.50
N TYR A 50 -1.35 -2.33 -3.44
CA TYR A 50 0.06 -1.97 -3.27
C TYR A 50 0.97 -3.06 -3.84
N ILE A 51 0.63 -3.63 -5.01
CA ILE A 51 1.44 -4.70 -5.63
C ILE A 51 2.69 -4.06 -6.25
N GLY A 52 3.69 -3.93 -5.40
CA GLY A 52 5.09 -3.68 -5.71
C GLY A 52 5.88 -4.07 -4.48
N THR A 53 6.95 -4.85 -4.66
CA THR A 53 7.88 -5.03 -3.55
C THR A 53 8.75 -3.77 -3.50
N PRO A 54 8.78 -3.04 -2.38
CA PRO A 54 9.58 -1.83 -2.29
C PRO A 54 11.04 -2.12 -2.61
N SER A 55 11.56 -1.42 -3.61
CA SER A 55 12.93 -1.52 -4.08
C SER A 55 13.71 -0.29 -3.65
N GLY A 56 14.43 -0.37 -2.53
CA GLY A 56 15.45 0.63 -2.24
C GLY A 56 15.88 0.70 -0.80
N LYS A 57 17.07 0.17 -0.53
CA LYS A 57 17.86 0.57 0.62
C LYS A 57 19.06 1.36 0.11
N ARG A 58 18.98 2.67 0.27
CA ARG A 58 20.14 3.55 0.40
C ARG A 58 19.78 4.55 1.51
N GLY A 59 20.70 4.76 2.45
CA GLY A 59 20.48 5.59 3.63
C GLY A 59 20.04 4.87 4.92
N ASP A 60 20.44 5.46 6.04
CA ASP A 60 20.15 5.11 7.45
C ASP A 60 18.81 5.68 7.96
N GLY A 61 18.09 6.43 7.12
CA GLY A 61 16.78 6.98 7.43
C GLY A 61 15.65 5.95 7.32
N GLY A 62 15.14 5.44 8.43
CA GLY A 62 13.97 4.57 8.54
C GLY A 62 14.01 3.68 9.79
N PRO A 63 12.93 2.98 10.16
CA PRO A 63 12.98 1.99 11.25
C PRO A 63 14.02 0.90 10.93
N GLY A 64 14.93 0.62 11.88
CA GLY A 64 16.13 -0.19 11.66
C GLY A 64 15.93 -1.68 11.34
N THR A 65 14.69 -2.16 11.19
CA THR A 65 14.35 -3.58 11.03
C THR A 65 13.74 -3.94 9.67
N SER A 66 13.29 -2.98 8.85
CA SER A 66 12.77 -3.24 7.50
C SER A 66 12.72 -1.96 6.64
N ASP A 67 12.92 -2.09 5.32
CA ASP A 67 12.78 -0.97 4.37
C ASP A 67 11.37 -0.40 4.34
N TYR A 68 10.40 -1.27 4.66
CA TYR A 68 9.06 -0.87 5.08
C TYR A 68 8.55 -1.82 6.13
N GLN A 69 8.01 -1.22 7.17
CA GLN A 69 7.06 -1.87 8.04
C GLN A 69 5.84 -2.32 7.18
N SER A 70 5.22 -3.46 7.50
CA SER A 70 4.03 -4.00 6.80
C SER A 70 2.92 -2.95 6.70
N ASP A 71 1.89 -3.14 5.85
CA ASP A 71 0.78 -2.17 5.82
C ASP A 71 0.13 -2.01 7.21
N ASP A 72 0.11 -3.08 8.00
CA ASP A 72 -0.37 -3.06 9.38
C ASP A 72 0.51 -2.21 10.29
N ASP A 73 1.82 -2.22 10.05
CA ASP A 73 2.74 -1.36 10.78
C ASP A 73 2.59 0.12 10.34
N ILE A 74 2.37 0.40 9.06
CA ILE A 74 2.07 1.76 8.58
C ILE A 74 0.76 2.26 9.20
N ARG A 75 -0.28 1.41 9.24
CA ARG A 75 -1.55 1.70 9.93
C ARG A 75 -1.33 1.94 11.43
N SER A 76 -0.45 1.17 12.07
CA SER A 76 -0.11 1.32 13.48
C SER A 76 0.68 2.61 13.76
N ALA A 77 1.40 3.12 12.77
CA ALA A 77 2.12 4.38 12.84
C ALA A 77 1.25 5.61 12.57
N TYR A 78 0.03 5.41 12.08
CA TYR A 78 -0.91 6.49 11.78
C TYR A 78 -1.29 7.24 13.06
N ILE A 79 -1.15 8.56 13.02
CA ILE A 79 -1.58 9.47 14.08
C ILE A 79 -2.94 10.02 13.69
N ASP A 80 -3.97 9.67 14.46
CA ASP A 80 -5.29 10.25 14.31
C ASP A 80 -5.23 11.75 14.64
N THR A 81 -5.72 12.57 13.70
CA THR A 81 -5.78 14.02 13.83
C THR A 81 -7.21 14.49 13.65
N GLU A 82 -7.59 15.54 14.38
CA GLU A 82 -8.89 16.19 14.16
C GLU A 82 -8.92 16.95 12.82
N GLY A 83 -10.11 17.03 12.22
CA GLY A 83 -10.35 17.80 11.00
C GLY A 83 -10.31 16.97 9.71
N PRO A 84 -10.65 17.58 8.57
CA PRO A 84 -10.74 16.89 7.29
C PRO A 84 -9.35 16.53 6.71
N SER A 85 -9.30 15.43 5.97
CA SER A 85 -8.11 15.04 5.20
C SER A 85 -8.01 15.88 3.91
N VAL A 86 -6.81 16.39 3.64
CA VAL A 86 -6.48 17.19 2.46
C VAL A 86 -5.41 16.46 1.65
N PHE A 87 -5.76 16.15 0.40
CA PHE A 87 -4.92 15.52 -0.60
C PHE A 87 -4.48 16.55 -1.64
N PHE A 88 -3.45 16.27 -2.42
CA PHE A 88 -2.99 17.16 -3.49
C PHE A 88 -2.26 16.41 -4.60
N ALA A 89 -2.29 16.97 -5.80
CA ALA A 89 -1.61 16.42 -6.98
C ALA A 89 -1.30 17.53 -7.98
N GLN A 90 -0.21 17.41 -8.74
CA GLN A 90 0.12 18.29 -9.87
C GLN A 90 0.19 19.79 -9.52
N ILE A 91 0.61 20.15 -8.29
CA ILE A 91 0.72 21.55 -7.84
C ILE A 91 2.17 22.03 -7.60
N GLY A 92 3.16 21.17 -7.88
CA GLY A 92 4.58 21.50 -7.82
C GLY A 92 5.20 21.61 -6.42
N ASP A 93 4.43 21.91 -5.37
CA ASP A 93 4.87 21.79 -3.98
C ASP A 93 3.66 21.63 -3.04
N SER A 94 3.89 21.14 -1.82
CA SER A 94 2.80 20.88 -0.84
C SER A 94 2.33 22.13 -0.09
N GLY A 95 2.96 23.29 -0.29
CA GLY A 95 2.69 24.55 0.40
C GLY A 95 1.24 25.03 0.25
N PRO A 96 0.68 25.10 -0.98
CA PRO A 96 -0.73 25.43 -1.17
C PRO A 96 -1.67 24.46 -0.44
N ALA A 97 -1.41 23.14 -0.50
CA ALA A 97 -2.23 22.15 0.18
C ALA A 97 -2.15 22.27 1.72
N TYR A 98 -0.95 22.48 2.25
CA TYR A 98 -0.73 22.72 3.67
C TYR A 98 -1.44 23.99 4.15
N LYS A 99 -1.30 25.09 3.40
CA LYS A 99 -1.98 26.36 3.67
C LYS A 99 -3.49 26.18 3.69
N PHE A 100 -4.06 25.54 2.68
CA PHE A 100 -5.48 25.23 2.64
C PHE A 100 -5.92 24.39 3.86
N ALA A 101 -5.18 23.32 4.15
CA ALA A 101 -5.49 22.45 5.28
C ALA A 101 -5.52 23.23 6.61
N LYS A 102 -4.49 24.04 6.89
CA LYS A 102 -4.37 24.74 8.17
C LYS A 102 -5.22 26.00 8.27
N ASP A 103 -5.26 26.82 7.23
CA ASP A 103 -5.84 28.16 7.32
C ASP A 103 -7.34 28.16 6.95
N GLU A 104 -7.79 27.25 6.08
CA GLU A 104 -9.15 27.30 5.52
C GLU A 104 -10.12 26.28 6.13
N VAL A 105 -9.64 25.07 6.43
CA VAL A 105 -10.52 23.95 6.82
C VAL A 105 -10.17 23.30 8.16
N GLY A 106 -9.11 23.75 8.83
CA GLY A 106 -8.66 23.15 10.10
C GLY A 106 -8.33 21.66 9.97
N GLY A 107 -7.83 21.24 8.81
CA GLY A 107 -7.54 19.86 8.44
C GLY A 107 -6.05 19.49 8.46
N ASN A 108 -5.75 18.36 7.82
CA ASN A 108 -4.41 17.80 7.78
C ASN A 108 -4.08 17.26 6.39
N ILE A 109 -2.81 17.38 6.04
CA ILE A 109 -2.20 16.64 4.93
C ILE A 109 -1.46 15.44 5.50
N PHE A 110 -1.13 14.45 4.65
CA PHE A 110 -0.50 13.20 5.08
C PHE A 110 0.69 13.39 6.06
N ARG A 111 1.53 14.44 5.89
CA ARG A 111 2.71 14.69 6.75
C ARG A 111 2.36 14.88 8.23
N GLY A 112 1.17 15.37 8.53
CA GLY A 112 0.70 15.57 9.90
C GLY A 112 0.27 14.28 10.59
N ASN A 113 0.12 13.20 9.84
CA ASN A 113 -0.49 11.95 10.29
C ASN A 113 0.52 10.81 10.47
N PHE A 114 1.81 11.07 10.28
CA PHE A 114 2.87 10.08 10.50
C PHE A 114 4.06 10.71 11.23
N PRO A 115 4.73 9.99 12.16
CA PRO A 115 5.91 10.53 12.82
C PRO A 115 7.04 10.80 11.82
N SER A 116 7.81 11.87 12.01
CA SER A 116 8.86 12.31 11.08
C SER A 116 9.90 11.23 10.74
N LYS A 117 10.21 10.33 11.67
CA LYS A 117 11.11 9.19 11.43
C LYS A 117 10.63 8.23 10.34
N TRP A 118 9.34 8.22 10.04
CA TRP A 118 8.75 7.39 8.99
C TRP A 118 8.76 8.08 7.62
N THR A 119 8.77 9.42 7.60
CA THR A 119 8.69 10.21 6.37
C THR A 119 10.05 10.73 5.89
N ASN A 120 11.14 10.29 6.55
CA ASN A 120 12.51 10.65 6.19
C ASN A 120 12.91 10.00 4.84
N ARG A 121 13.43 10.82 3.93
CA ARG A 121 13.80 10.43 2.56
C ARG A 121 15.30 10.24 2.38
N ASN A 122 16.12 10.56 3.38
CA ASN A 122 17.56 10.67 3.21
C ASN A 122 18.18 9.35 2.73
N GLY A 123 18.88 9.46 1.60
CA GLY A 123 19.51 8.35 0.89
C GLY A 123 18.57 7.47 0.06
N ARG A 124 17.24 7.64 0.11
CA ARG A 124 16.32 6.66 -0.51
C ARG A 124 16.20 6.86 -2.03
N SER A 125 16.07 5.74 -2.76
CA SER A 125 15.88 5.75 -4.22
C SER A 125 14.53 6.36 -4.64
N LYS A 126 14.39 6.71 -5.92
CA LYS A 126 13.11 7.21 -6.46
C LYS A 126 12.03 6.12 -6.39
N GLU A 127 12.40 4.88 -6.65
CA GLU A 127 11.52 3.72 -6.65
C GLU A 127 11.01 3.41 -5.24
N TRP A 128 11.90 3.48 -4.23
CA TRP A 128 11.50 3.44 -2.83
C TRP A 128 10.52 4.57 -2.55
N TYR A 129 10.88 5.79 -2.90
CA TYR A 129 10.03 6.93 -2.61
C TYR A 129 8.63 6.82 -3.23
N GLN A 130 8.53 6.18 -4.40
CA GLN A 130 7.27 5.89 -5.04
C GLN A 130 6.44 4.90 -4.24
N ASP A 131 7.02 3.78 -3.86
CA ASP A 131 6.34 2.75 -3.07
C ASP A 131 5.92 3.30 -1.71
N PHE A 132 6.78 4.12 -1.12
CA PHE A 132 6.50 4.88 0.09
C PHE A 132 5.28 5.79 -0.08
N ALA A 133 5.30 6.63 -1.11
CA ALA A 133 4.20 7.56 -1.36
C ALA A 133 2.89 6.78 -1.62
N ASP A 134 2.91 5.76 -2.47
CA ASP A 134 1.73 4.93 -2.77
C ASP A 134 1.15 4.29 -1.49
N ARG A 135 1.97 3.65 -0.65
CA ARG A 135 1.49 2.94 0.55
C ARG A 135 0.99 3.89 1.64
N PHE A 136 1.74 4.96 1.92
CA PHE A 136 1.36 5.94 2.95
C PHE A 136 0.13 6.76 2.54
N SER A 137 0.05 7.17 1.27
CA SER A 137 -1.14 7.83 0.73
C SER A 137 -2.35 6.91 0.76
N GLY A 138 -2.15 5.63 0.49
CA GLY A 138 -3.15 4.60 0.65
C GLY A 138 -3.73 4.55 2.06
N VAL A 139 -2.88 4.35 3.07
CA VAL A 139 -3.30 4.34 4.49
C VAL A 139 -3.93 5.68 4.90
N PHE A 140 -3.43 6.82 4.43
CA PHE A 140 -4.03 8.12 4.69
C PHE A 140 -5.45 8.24 4.11
N ALA A 141 -5.69 7.70 2.91
CA ALA A 141 -7.02 7.61 2.29
C ALA A 141 -7.94 6.61 3.00
N GLU A 142 -7.41 5.49 3.52
CA GLU A 142 -8.14 4.51 4.33
C GLU A 142 -8.67 5.13 5.64
N LYS A 143 -7.88 6.02 6.25
CA LYS A 143 -8.21 6.67 7.52
C LYS A 143 -9.04 7.95 7.38
N ALA A 144 -9.22 8.44 6.16
CA ALA A 144 -10.02 9.62 5.90
C ALA A 144 -11.51 9.40 6.24
N SER A 145 -12.22 10.46 6.60
CA SER A 145 -13.65 10.42 6.89
C SER A 145 -14.34 11.74 6.56
N GLY A 146 -15.67 11.71 6.41
CA GLY A 146 -16.48 12.87 6.11
C GLY A 146 -16.20 13.47 4.73
N GLU A 147 -16.14 14.80 4.67
CA GLU A 147 -15.72 15.51 3.46
C GLU A 147 -14.19 15.61 3.43
N VAL A 148 -13.60 15.12 2.35
CA VAL A 148 -12.17 15.27 2.06
C VAL A 148 -11.96 16.30 0.95
N PHE A 149 -10.81 16.95 0.96
CA PHE A 149 -10.46 17.98 -0.01
C PHE A 149 -9.28 17.53 -0.87
N PHE A 150 -9.34 17.84 -2.15
CA PHE A 150 -8.29 17.56 -3.12
C PHE A 150 -7.82 18.87 -3.74
N VAL A 151 -6.60 19.29 -3.43
CA VAL A 151 -6.01 20.55 -3.90
C VAL A 151 -5.21 20.27 -5.17
N ALA A 152 -5.70 20.75 -6.31
CA ALA A 152 -5.10 20.46 -7.61
C ALA A 152 -5.37 21.60 -8.63
N PRO A 153 -4.79 21.55 -9.83
CA PRO A 153 -5.22 22.41 -10.93
C PRO A 153 -6.72 22.26 -11.23
N TRP A 154 -7.41 23.37 -11.52
CA TRP A 154 -8.87 23.40 -11.60
C TRP A 154 -9.44 22.78 -12.89
N ASP A 155 -8.75 23.01 -14.00
CA ASP A 155 -9.17 22.66 -15.37
C ASP A 155 -8.18 21.71 -16.07
N GLU A 156 -7.17 21.22 -15.35
CA GLU A 156 -6.23 20.25 -15.92
C GLU A 156 -6.63 18.84 -15.52
N GLU A 157 -6.47 17.91 -16.46
CA GLU A 157 -6.59 16.50 -16.15
C GLU A 157 -5.42 16.08 -15.26
N ILE A 158 -5.72 15.39 -14.17
CA ILE A 158 -4.70 14.77 -13.33
C ILE A 158 -4.16 13.56 -14.07
N GLU A 159 -2.86 13.54 -14.31
CA GLU A 159 -2.20 12.45 -15.03
C GLU A 159 -2.47 11.09 -14.33
N ASP A 160 -2.79 10.05 -15.12
CA ASP A 160 -3.15 8.72 -14.60
C ASP A 160 -2.03 8.06 -13.77
N CYS A 161 -0.78 8.44 -14.06
CA CYS A 161 0.43 8.01 -13.38
C CYS A 161 0.65 8.65 -12.01
N ARG A 162 -0.28 9.47 -11.49
CA ARG A 162 -0.17 10.14 -10.19
C ARG A 162 -0.72 9.28 -9.05
N VAL A 163 -0.19 9.44 -7.85
CA VAL A 163 -0.62 8.74 -6.61
C VAL A 163 -2.11 8.97 -6.36
N TRP A 164 -2.61 10.17 -6.63
CA TRP A 164 -4.03 10.50 -6.52
C TRP A 164 -4.91 9.56 -7.36
N LYS A 165 -4.58 9.39 -8.65
CA LYS A 165 -5.37 8.58 -9.59
C LYS A 165 -5.24 7.09 -9.31
N ARG A 166 -4.02 6.62 -9.01
CA ARG A 166 -3.74 5.20 -8.80
C ARG A 166 -4.24 4.69 -7.46
N ILE A 167 -4.05 5.48 -6.39
CA ILE A 167 -4.19 5.03 -5.01
C ILE A 167 -5.29 5.80 -4.28
N GLU A 168 -5.13 7.11 -4.12
CA GLU A 168 -5.93 7.87 -3.15
C GLU A 168 -7.40 7.94 -3.55
N PHE A 169 -7.70 8.34 -4.79
CA PHE A 169 -9.08 8.47 -5.25
C PHE A 169 -9.84 7.13 -5.26
N PRO A 170 -9.29 6.03 -5.83
CA PRO A 170 -9.92 4.71 -5.73
C PRO A 170 -10.12 4.23 -4.30
N THR A 171 -9.23 4.57 -3.36
CA THR A 171 -9.40 4.20 -1.95
C THR A 171 -10.49 5.03 -1.28
N LEU A 172 -10.51 6.35 -1.50
CA LEU A 172 -11.50 7.27 -0.92
C LEU A 172 -12.94 6.93 -1.33
N ILE A 173 -13.19 6.62 -2.60
CA ILE A 173 -14.56 6.34 -3.08
C ILE A 173 -15.14 5.04 -2.51
N MET A 174 -14.29 4.12 -2.09
CA MET A 174 -14.73 2.88 -1.47
C MET A 174 -14.77 2.97 0.05
N ASN A 175 -13.96 3.85 0.66
CA ASN A 175 -13.93 4.06 2.10
C ASN A 175 -15.32 4.53 2.60
N PRO A 176 -16.06 3.71 3.37
CA PRO A 176 -17.43 4.00 3.79
C PRO A 176 -17.54 5.26 4.67
N ALA A 177 -16.45 5.65 5.34
CA ALA A 177 -16.41 6.83 6.18
C ALA A 177 -16.35 8.14 5.37
N VAL A 178 -15.93 8.09 4.10
CA VAL A 178 -15.87 9.26 3.22
C VAL A 178 -17.24 9.50 2.59
N SER A 179 -17.77 10.72 2.78
CA SER A 179 -19.08 11.14 2.28
C SER A 179 -18.99 12.00 1.02
N LYS A 180 -17.88 12.73 0.83
CA LYS A 180 -17.71 13.68 -0.29
C LYS A 180 -16.23 13.95 -0.57
N ILE A 181 -15.87 14.10 -1.84
CA ILE A 181 -14.56 14.56 -2.29
C ILE A 181 -14.76 15.89 -3.02
N THR A 182 -14.12 16.95 -2.50
CA THR A 182 -14.20 18.31 -3.07
C THR A 182 -12.87 18.72 -3.67
N LEU A 183 -12.84 18.94 -4.99
CA LEU A 183 -11.70 19.58 -5.66
C LEU A 183 -11.64 21.05 -5.26
N VAL A 184 -10.43 21.52 -4.96
CA VAL A 184 -10.09 22.89 -4.60
C VAL A 184 -9.00 23.39 -5.54
N ASN A 185 -9.20 24.55 -6.15
CA ASN A 185 -8.18 25.16 -7.00
C ASN A 185 -7.00 25.63 -6.16
N TYR A 186 -5.79 25.13 -6.43
CA TYR A 186 -4.59 25.48 -5.68
C TYR A 186 -4.19 26.97 -5.77
N LYS A 187 -4.66 27.68 -6.80
CA LYS A 187 -4.44 29.13 -6.98
C LYS A 187 -5.52 30.00 -6.34
N ASP A 188 -6.70 29.44 -6.06
CA ASP A 188 -7.86 30.16 -5.53
C ASP A 188 -8.73 29.20 -4.69
N PHE A 189 -8.50 29.17 -3.37
CA PHE A 189 -9.21 28.28 -2.45
C PHE A 189 -10.72 28.57 -2.34
N GLY A 190 -11.20 29.69 -2.87
CA GLY A 190 -12.63 29.98 -3.00
C GLY A 190 -13.31 29.14 -4.08
N GLN A 191 -12.56 28.67 -5.09
CA GLN A 191 -13.07 27.81 -6.15
C GLN A 191 -13.05 26.35 -5.71
N ARG A 192 -14.24 25.81 -5.46
CA ARG A 192 -14.45 24.44 -4.98
C ARG A 192 -15.56 23.74 -5.77
N LYS A 193 -15.37 22.49 -6.17
CA LYS A 193 -16.42 21.66 -6.79
C LYS A 193 -16.40 20.24 -6.24
N ALA A 194 -17.57 19.68 -5.97
CA ALA A 194 -17.69 18.26 -5.63
C ALA A 194 -17.36 17.43 -6.87
N ILE A 195 -16.32 16.61 -6.79
CA ILE A 195 -15.94 15.66 -7.86
C ILE A 195 -16.47 14.26 -7.59
N TRP A 196 -16.87 14.00 -6.34
CA TRP A 196 -17.55 12.78 -5.93
C TRP A 196 -18.36 13.04 -4.66
N ALA A 197 -19.53 12.41 -4.55
CA ALA A 197 -20.32 12.40 -3.33
C ALA A 197 -21.01 11.05 -3.20
N ARG A 198 -21.07 10.53 -1.97
CA ARG A 198 -21.74 9.25 -1.69
C ARG A 198 -23.25 9.40 -1.95
N PRO A 199 -23.85 8.57 -2.81
CA PRO A 199 -25.29 8.66 -3.08
C PRO A 199 -26.11 8.35 -1.83
N PHE A 200 -27.17 9.13 -1.60
CA PHE A 200 -28.01 9.05 -0.39
C PHE A 200 -28.99 7.85 -0.37
N PHE A 201 -29.20 7.17 -1.51
CA PHE A 201 -30.13 6.04 -1.63
C PHE A 201 -29.49 4.84 -2.36
N PHE A 202 -29.35 3.72 -1.62
CA PHE A 202 -29.21 2.30 -2.01
C PHE A 202 -28.23 1.84 -3.12
N GLY A 203 -27.53 0.73 -2.82
CA GLY A 203 -27.41 -0.39 -3.75
C GLY A 203 -25.98 -0.80 -4.12
N PRO A 204 -25.71 -2.12 -4.29
CA PRO A 204 -24.39 -2.67 -4.61
C PRO A 204 -24.02 -2.39 -6.08
N ALA A 205 -23.67 -1.15 -6.40
CA ALA A 205 -23.31 -0.72 -7.75
C ALA A 205 -21.87 -0.16 -7.83
N LEU A 206 -20.97 -0.63 -6.96
CA LEU A 206 -19.53 -0.35 -7.03
C LEU A 206 -18.69 -1.55 -7.50
N GLU A 207 -19.33 -2.70 -7.74
CA GLU A 207 -18.67 -4.00 -8.01
C GLU A 207 -18.04 -4.14 -9.41
N LYS A 208 -18.12 -3.13 -10.28
CA LYS A 208 -17.67 -3.25 -11.68
C LYS A 208 -16.45 -2.43 -12.11
N ARG A 209 -15.77 -1.75 -11.18
CA ARG A 209 -14.54 -0.99 -11.47
C ARG A 209 -13.26 -1.55 -10.82
N GLU A 210 -13.35 -2.66 -10.11
CA GLU A 210 -12.22 -3.21 -9.31
C GLU A 210 -11.06 -3.82 -10.13
N ASN A 211 -11.23 -4.10 -11.42
CA ASN A 211 -10.25 -4.89 -12.17
C ASN A 211 -9.36 -4.12 -13.17
N GLN A 212 -9.29 -2.79 -13.09
CA GLN A 212 -8.35 -2.00 -13.92
C GLN A 212 -7.39 -1.19 -13.05
N LEU A 213 -6.59 -1.89 -12.24
CA LEU A 213 -5.34 -1.32 -11.75
C LEU A 213 -4.39 -1.21 -12.96
N GLN A 214 -4.06 0.02 -13.35
CA GLN A 214 -3.13 0.26 -14.46
C GLN A 214 -1.74 -0.25 -14.09
N LYS A 215 -1.08 -0.91 -15.05
CA LYS A 215 0.33 -1.34 -14.91
C LYS A 215 1.23 -0.11 -14.64
N ARG A 216 2.25 -0.30 -13.80
CA ARG A 216 3.29 0.68 -13.39
C ARG A 216 4.15 1.26 -14.53
N GLU A 217 3.86 1.01 -15.81
CA GLU A 217 4.77 1.31 -16.92
C GLU A 217 4.97 2.83 -17.15
N ASN A 218 4.13 3.71 -16.57
CA ASN A 218 4.34 5.16 -16.50
C ASN A 218 3.99 5.69 -15.10
N VAL A 219 4.99 6.17 -14.34
CA VAL A 219 4.80 6.72 -12.99
C VAL A 219 5.22 8.19 -13.00
N CYS A 220 4.35 9.06 -12.50
CA CYS A 220 4.63 10.47 -12.27
C CYS A 220 4.38 10.76 -10.78
N PHE A 221 5.24 11.56 -10.15
CA PHE A 221 5.23 11.72 -8.70
C PHE A 221 4.41 12.93 -8.28
N ASP A 222 3.32 12.76 -7.54
CA ASP A 222 2.56 13.91 -6.98
C ASP A 222 3.37 14.75 -5.99
N TRP A 223 4.47 14.19 -5.52
CA TRP A 223 5.29 14.72 -4.45
C TRP A 223 6.52 15.45 -4.98
N ASP A 224 6.57 15.76 -6.28
CA ASP A 224 7.64 16.49 -6.96
C ASP A 224 7.64 17.96 -6.56
N GLY A 225 8.30 18.29 -5.45
CA GLY A 225 8.36 19.65 -4.92
C GLY A 225 9.15 19.81 -3.64
N TYR A 226 9.81 18.76 -3.18
CA TYR A 226 10.73 18.89 -2.06
C TYR A 226 11.96 19.58 -2.65
N GLY A 227 12.02 20.90 -2.48
CA GLY A 227 13.31 21.57 -2.41
C GLY A 227 14.20 20.73 -1.49
N GLU A 228 15.46 20.55 -1.90
CA GLU A 228 16.48 19.86 -1.12
C GLU A 228 16.27 20.17 0.36
N ASP A 229 16.15 19.13 1.19
CA ASP A 229 16.42 19.34 2.61
C ASP A 229 17.87 19.87 2.65
N PRO A 230 18.13 21.11 3.13
CA PRO A 230 19.46 21.71 3.10
C PRO A 230 20.51 20.96 3.94
N SER A 231 20.17 19.77 4.45
CA SER A 231 21.04 18.87 5.19
C SER A 231 21.55 17.64 4.41
N ALA A 232 21.07 17.35 3.19
CA ALA A 232 21.37 16.09 2.50
C ALA A 232 22.42 16.24 1.36
N GLY A 233 23.69 16.43 1.74
CA GLY A 233 24.83 16.36 0.82
C GLY A 233 25.50 14.97 0.83
N GLY A 234 25.36 14.20 -0.24
CA GLY A 234 26.12 12.96 -0.46
C GLY A 234 25.88 12.39 -1.85
N GLU A 235 26.94 12.27 -2.66
CA GLU A 235 26.90 11.60 -3.96
C GLU A 235 26.76 10.08 -3.77
N ASP A 236 25.97 9.45 -4.64
CA ASP A 236 25.30 8.17 -4.39
C ASP A 236 25.94 7.02 -5.19
N THR A 237 26.72 6.15 -4.53
CA THR A 237 27.38 4.99 -5.16
C THR A 237 26.51 3.72 -5.14
N LEU A 238 26.42 2.97 -6.25
CA LEU A 238 25.79 1.63 -6.30
C LEU A 238 26.59 0.65 -5.44
N ASP A 239 25.90 -0.06 -4.53
CA ASP A 239 26.43 -1.14 -3.70
C ASP A 239 26.41 -2.50 -4.43
N TYR A 240 26.30 -2.45 -5.76
CA TYR A 240 26.43 -3.60 -6.66
C TYR A 240 27.01 -3.14 -8.00
N SER A 241 27.66 -4.07 -8.69
CA SER A 241 28.16 -3.87 -10.04
C SER A 241 27.11 -4.34 -11.06
N PRO A 242 26.55 -3.45 -11.90
CA PRO A 242 25.60 -3.86 -12.95
C PRO A 242 26.30 -4.72 -14.01
N GLY A 243 25.54 -5.62 -14.64
CA GLY A 243 26.00 -6.52 -15.69
C GLY A 243 25.29 -7.88 -15.67
N TRP A 244 26.08 -8.96 -15.77
CA TRP A 244 25.54 -10.31 -15.67
C TRP A 244 25.65 -10.79 -14.22
N CYS A 245 24.52 -10.83 -13.51
CA CYS A 245 24.43 -11.36 -12.15
C CYS A 245 24.34 -12.89 -12.17
N GLY A 246 24.87 -13.51 -11.11
CA GLY A 246 24.77 -14.95 -10.87
C GLY A 246 23.76 -15.28 -9.76
N ILE A 247 23.11 -16.42 -9.88
CA ILE A 247 22.29 -17.05 -8.83
C ILE A 247 22.90 -18.40 -8.57
N HIS A 248 23.21 -18.70 -7.31
CA HIS A 248 23.49 -20.07 -6.89
C HIS A 248 22.28 -20.61 -6.14
N ILE A 249 21.84 -21.82 -6.46
CA ILE A 249 20.68 -22.46 -5.84
C ILE A 249 21.03 -23.89 -5.41
N THR A 250 20.73 -24.22 -4.16
CA THR A 250 20.67 -25.60 -3.66
C THR A 250 19.22 -25.94 -3.37
N GLN A 251 18.69 -26.94 -4.06
CA GLN A 251 17.33 -27.43 -3.85
C GLN A 251 17.35 -28.76 -3.11
N TYR A 252 16.70 -28.82 -1.94
CA TYR A 252 16.57 -30.02 -1.13
C TYR A 252 15.28 -30.77 -1.46
N GLN A 253 15.37 -32.07 -1.73
CA GLN A 253 14.24 -32.96 -2.07
C GLN A 253 13.22 -33.03 -0.94
N LYS A 254 11.96 -33.29 -1.32
CA LYS A 254 10.86 -33.49 -0.38
C LYS A 254 11.05 -34.81 0.39
N ASN A 255 10.76 -34.80 1.69
CA ASN A 255 10.81 -35.97 2.55
C ASN A 255 12.17 -36.70 2.54
N ASP A 256 13.25 -35.97 2.27
CA ASP A 256 14.61 -36.51 2.37
C ASP A 256 15.14 -36.40 3.82
N ARG A 257 16.26 -37.06 4.12
CA ARG A 257 16.92 -36.95 5.43
C ARG A 257 17.26 -35.51 5.77
N ASP A 258 17.76 -34.75 4.79
CA ASP A 258 18.24 -33.37 5.01
C ASP A 258 17.09 -32.34 4.83
N ASN A 259 15.93 -32.76 4.29
CA ASN A 259 14.68 -32.02 4.28
C ASN A 259 13.47 -32.93 4.55
N PRO A 260 13.09 -33.16 5.82
CA PRO A 260 11.97 -34.02 6.17
C PRO A 260 10.59 -33.41 5.86
N HIS A 261 10.56 -32.19 5.28
CA HIS A 261 9.33 -31.49 4.94
C HIS A 261 8.72 -32.05 3.63
N PRO A 262 7.38 -32.05 3.49
CA PRO A 262 6.71 -32.48 2.24
C PRO A 262 6.90 -31.51 1.07
N ASP A 263 7.46 -30.32 1.31
CA ASP A 263 7.78 -29.31 0.30
C ASP A 263 9.29 -29.21 0.07
N TYR A 264 9.69 -28.69 -1.10
CA TYR A 264 11.10 -28.41 -1.36
C TYR A 264 11.60 -27.31 -0.42
N ARG A 265 12.91 -27.32 -0.15
CA ARG A 265 13.61 -26.23 0.52
C ARG A 265 14.71 -25.69 -0.39
N PHE A 266 15.07 -24.44 -0.22
CA PHE A 266 16.05 -23.77 -1.06
C PHE A 266 17.04 -22.94 -0.26
N ASP A 267 18.32 -23.10 -0.55
CA ASP A 267 19.34 -22.08 -0.31
C ASP A 267 19.57 -21.34 -1.64
N ILE A 268 19.47 -20.02 -1.63
CA ILE A 268 19.62 -19.19 -2.82
C ILE A 268 20.55 -18.03 -2.49
N SER A 269 21.60 -17.81 -3.29
CA SER A 269 22.44 -16.60 -3.20
C SER A 269 22.50 -15.88 -4.54
N ILE A 270 22.56 -14.54 -4.48
CA ILE A 270 22.64 -13.64 -5.63
C ILE A 270 24.01 -12.96 -5.60
N LYS A 271 24.73 -13.04 -6.71
CA LYS A 271 26.03 -12.39 -6.91
C LYS A 271 25.94 -11.35 -8.01
N ASP A 272 26.60 -10.21 -7.83
CA ASP A 272 26.69 -9.14 -8.82
C ASP A 272 27.63 -9.50 -9.98
N HIS A 273 27.82 -8.58 -10.93
CA HIS A 273 28.72 -8.80 -12.07
C HIS A 273 30.19 -9.04 -11.67
N GLN A 274 30.63 -8.58 -10.50
CA GLN A 274 31.97 -8.82 -9.97
C GLN A 274 32.06 -10.10 -9.13
N GLY A 275 30.96 -10.83 -8.96
CA GLY A 275 30.89 -12.04 -8.17
C GLY A 275 30.72 -11.79 -6.67
N GLN A 276 30.45 -10.56 -6.24
CA GLN A 276 30.16 -10.23 -4.85
C GLN A 276 28.76 -10.70 -4.50
N GLU A 277 28.60 -11.45 -3.40
CA GLU A 277 27.28 -11.80 -2.89
C GLU A 277 26.56 -10.54 -2.40
N ILE A 278 25.39 -10.28 -2.97
CA ILE A 278 24.57 -9.10 -2.71
C ILE A 278 23.17 -9.46 -2.19
N GLY A 279 22.82 -10.75 -2.09
CA GLY A 279 21.54 -11.20 -1.55
C GLY A 279 21.51 -12.70 -1.30
N ARG A 280 20.61 -13.13 -0.40
CA ARG A 280 20.53 -14.52 0.04
C ARG A 280 19.16 -14.88 0.64
N ALA A 281 18.75 -16.13 0.49
CA ALA A 281 17.66 -16.76 1.22
C ALA A 281 18.13 -18.15 1.68
N ASP A 282 18.14 -18.38 2.99
CA ASP A 282 18.56 -19.65 3.58
C ASP A 282 17.35 -20.53 3.92
N PHE A 283 17.40 -21.78 3.48
CA PHE A 283 16.47 -22.85 3.78
C PHE A 283 14.99 -22.47 3.61
N ALA A 284 14.72 -21.66 2.59
CA ALA A 284 13.41 -21.10 2.30
C ALA A 284 12.40 -22.20 1.94
N ASN A 285 11.19 -22.11 2.48
CA ASN A 285 10.13 -23.05 2.13
C ASN A 285 9.67 -22.82 0.69
N GLY A 286 9.66 -23.88 -0.11
CA GLY A 286 9.17 -23.85 -1.48
C GLY A 286 7.98 -24.79 -1.69
N PRO A 287 6.78 -24.43 -1.19
CA PRO A 287 5.55 -25.13 -1.58
C PRO A 287 5.36 -25.05 -3.10
N LYS A 288 4.74 -26.08 -3.66
CA LYS A 288 4.43 -26.15 -5.09
C LYS A 288 3.70 -24.87 -5.54
N ASP A 289 4.19 -24.28 -6.63
CA ASP A 289 3.59 -23.09 -7.27
C ASP A 289 3.50 -21.84 -6.38
N GLU A 290 4.14 -21.84 -5.21
CA GLU A 290 4.26 -20.68 -4.34
C GLU A 290 5.57 -19.93 -4.58
N LYS A 291 5.54 -18.61 -4.34
CA LYS A 291 6.66 -17.73 -4.63
C LYS A 291 7.59 -17.62 -3.43
N ILE A 292 8.87 -17.86 -3.67
CA ILE A 292 9.97 -17.53 -2.77
C ILE A 292 10.56 -16.19 -3.22
N ASN A 293 10.58 -15.20 -2.33
CA ASN A 293 11.17 -13.90 -2.59
C ASN A 293 12.61 -13.86 -2.05
N VAL A 294 13.58 -13.58 -2.91
CA VAL A 294 15.00 -13.46 -2.55
C VAL A 294 15.42 -12.00 -2.66
N TYR A 295 15.74 -11.39 -1.51
CA TYR A 295 16.12 -9.98 -1.41
C TYR A 295 17.63 -9.80 -1.61
N SER A 296 18.04 -8.70 -2.24
CA SER A 296 19.44 -8.36 -2.52
C SER A 296 19.68 -6.85 -2.60
N ALA A 297 20.91 -6.42 -2.89
CA ALA A 297 21.24 -5.04 -3.24
C ALA A 297 20.72 -4.61 -4.64
N LEU A 298 20.13 -5.52 -5.41
CA LEU A 298 19.57 -5.21 -6.72
C LEU A 298 18.25 -4.43 -6.62
N PRO A 299 17.87 -3.68 -7.69
CA PRO A 299 16.63 -2.90 -7.70
C PRO A 299 15.33 -3.72 -7.75
N TRP A 300 15.36 -5.03 -8.00
CA TRP A 300 14.15 -5.85 -8.05
C TRP A 300 14.34 -7.11 -7.21
N VAL A 301 13.24 -7.68 -6.71
CA VAL A 301 13.28 -8.96 -5.99
C VAL A 301 13.34 -10.09 -7.01
N LEU A 302 14.27 -11.02 -6.78
CA LEU A 302 14.27 -12.29 -7.51
C LEU A 302 13.16 -13.17 -6.94
N VAL A 303 12.23 -13.58 -7.80
CA VAL A 303 11.17 -14.52 -7.45
C VAL A 303 11.55 -15.89 -7.95
N VAL A 304 11.54 -16.87 -7.05
CA VAL A 304 11.80 -18.28 -7.35
C VAL A 304 10.51 -19.07 -7.09
N THR A 305 10.09 -19.89 -8.05
CA THR A 305 8.87 -20.71 -7.94
C THR A 305 9.21 -22.18 -8.23
N PRO A 306 9.07 -23.08 -7.25
CA PRO A 306 9.37 -24.49 -7.45
C PRO A 306 8.27 -25.18 -8.25
N GLY A 307 8.66 -26.28 -8.90
CA GLY A 307 7.75 -27.21 -9.54
C GLY A 307 7.03 -28.15 -8.56
N ALA A 308 6.18 -29.02 -9.10
CA ALA A 308 5.42 -29.99 -8.33
C ALA A 308 6.23 -31.24 -8.00
N VAL A 309 7.05 -31.71 -8.94
CA VAL A 309 7.85 -32.94 -8.86
C VAL A 309 9.31 -32.71 -9.23
N ASP A 310 10.19 -33.68 -8.99
CA ASP A 310 11.65 -33.52 -9.12
C ASP A 310 12.11 -33.19 -10.56
N SER A 311 11.34 -33.65 -11.55
CA SER A 311 11.59 -33.37 -12.97
C SER A 311 11.09 -32.00 -13.42
N ASP A 312 10.29 -31.31 -12.61
CA ASP A 312 9.80 -29.98 -12.98
C ASP A 312 10.92 -28.95 -12.80
N PRO A 313 11.01 -27.97 -13.72
CA PRO A 313 12.00 -26.92 -13.60
C PRO A 313 11.66 -25.94 -12.47
N VAL A 314 12.69 -25.33 -11.89
CA VAL A 314 12.55 -24.16 -11.03
C VAL A 314 12.37 -22.94 -11.92
N ARG A 315 11.34 -22.13 -11.68
CA ARG A 315 11.08 -20.91 -12.44
C ARG A 315 11.63 -19.69 -11.72
N PHE A 316 12.19 -18.78 -12.48
CA PHE A 316 12.78 -17.54 -11.99
C PHE A 316 12.12 -16.34 -12.67
N ALA A 317 11.96 -15.25 -11.93
CA ALA A 317 11.56 -13.97 -12.47
C ALA A 317 12.30 -12.83 -11.78
N TYR A 318 12.78 -11.87 -12.57
CA TYR A 318 13.45 -10.68 -12.11
C TYR A 318 13.17 -9.53 -13.08
N SER A 319 12.59 -8.42 -12.60
CA SER A 319 12.12 -7.33 -13.46
C SER A 319 11.17 -7.84 -14.57
N ASP A 320 11.54 -7.63 -15.82
CA ASP A 320 10.90 -8.02 -17.07
C ASP A 320 11.47 -9.34 -17.64
N GLN A 321 12.41 -9.97 -16.95
CA GLN A 321 13.00 -11.25 -17.33
C GLN A 321 12.31 -12.40 -16.60
N SER A 322 12.05 -13.48 -17.32
CA SER A 322 11.59 -14.75 -16.77
C SER A 322 12.24 -15.91 -17.51
N TRP A 323 12.68 -16.92 -16.77
CA TRP A 323 13.28 -18.13 -17.33
C TRP A 323 13.05 -19.29 -16.37
N ASP A 324 13.47 -20.48 -16.77
CA ASP A 324 13.41 -21.66 -15.91
C ASP A 324 14.74 -22.39 -15.91
N SER A 325 14.87 -23.35 -15.00
CA SER A 325 16.11 -24.06 -14.75
C SER A 325 16.54 -24.99 -15.90
N ASN A 326 15.70 -25.19 -16.92
CA ASN A 326 16.03 -25.92 -18.15
C ASN A 326 16.53 -24.98 -19.27
N ASP A 327 16.51 -23.66 -19.08
CA ASP A 327 17.11 -22.71 -20.02
C ASP A 327 18.64 -22.80 -19.94
N GLU A 328 19.24 -23.66 -20.76
CA GLU A 328 20.70 -23.88 -20.82
C GLU A 328 21.51 -22.61 -21.14
N SER A 329 20.87 -21.57 -21.69
CA SER A 329 21.55 -20.29 -21.94
C SER A 329 21.72 -19.45 -20.67
N ARG A 330 20.93 -19.74 -19.63
CA ARG A 330 20.91 -19.02 -18.36
C ARG A 330 21.27 -19.87 -17.17
N CYS A 331 21.03 -21.18 -17.23
CA CYS A 331 21.10 -22.07 -16.09
C CYS A 331 21.89 -23.35 -16.39
N SER A 332 22.61 -23.82 -15.38
CA SER A 332 23.27 -25.11 -15.34
C SER A 332 22.90 -25.81 -14.03
N MET A 333 21.92 -26.71 -14.08
CA MET A 333 21.49 -27.50 -12.93
C MET A 333 22.14 -28.88 -12.92
N GLY A 334 22.58 -29.31 -11.73
CA GLY A 334 23.01 -30.68 -11.46
C GLY A 334 21.83 -31.64 -11.28
N ASN A 335 22.17 -32.94 -11.24
CA ASN A 335 21.24 -33.96 -10.79
C ASN A 335 21.12 -33.94 -9.27
N TYR A 336 20.06 -34.56 -8.75
CA TYR A 336 19.99 -34.85 -7.32
C TYR A 336 21.07 -35.85 -6.93
N ASP A 337 21.89 -35.47 -5.96
CA ASP A 337 22.85 -36.31 -5.25
C ASP A 337 22.55 -36.20 -3.77
N SER A 338 22.33 -37.34 -3.11
CA SER A 338 22.17 -37.42 -1.66
C SER A 338 21.07 -36.50 -1.07
N GLY A 339 19.98 -36.27 -1.81
CA GLY A 339 18.83 -35.51 -1.33
C GLY A 339 18.82 -34.03 -1.76
N ASN A 340 19.85 -33.54 -2.44
CA ASN A 340 19.90 -32.16 -2.94
C ASN A 340 20.44 -32.07 -4.37
N ARG A 341 20.10 -31.01 -5.08
CA ARG A 341 20.75 -30.64 -6.34
C ARG A 341 21.18 -29.19 -6.29
N ASP A 342 22.35 -28.92 -6.87
CA ASP A 342 22.89 -27.58 -6.98
C ASP A 342 22.73 -27.08 -8.41
N GLY A 343 22.66 -25.76 -8.57
CA GLY A 343 22.70 -25.15 -9.89
C GLY A 343 23.12 -23.70 -9.84
N ASP A 344 23.64 -23.25 -10.97
CA ASP A 344 24.02 -21.86 -11.18
C ASP A 344 23.18 -21.30 -12.33
N CYS A 345 22.55 -20.16 -12.10
CA CYS A 345 21.80 -19.41 -13.10
C CYS A 345 22.34 -17.99 -13.26
N GLY A 346 21.93 -17.29 -14.32
CA GLY A 346 22.32 -15.91 -14.56
C GLY A 346 21.23 -15.07 -15.20
N PHE A 347 21.32 -13.75 -14.99
CA PHE A 347 20.37 -12.77 -15.48
C PHE A 347 21.01 -11.39 -15.58
N SER A 348 20.42 -10.51 -16.40
CA SER A 348 20.87 -9.13 -16.47
C SER A 348 20.41 -8.35 -15.25
N CYS A 349 21.36 -7.69 -14.61
CA CYS A 349 21.23 -6.73 -13.54
C CYS A 349 22.19 -5.55 -13.88
#